data_AF-A0A1F6CRD0-F1
#
_entry.id   AF-A0A1F6CRD0-F1
#
_cell.length_a   1.000
_cell.length_b   1.000
_cell.length_c   1.000
_cell.angle_alpha   90.00
_cell.angle_beta   90.00
_cell.angle_gamma   90.00
#
_symmetry.space_group_name_H-M   'P 1'
#
loop_
_entity.id
_entity.type
_entity.pdbx_description
1 polymer ?
#
loop_
_entity_poly.entity_id
_entity_poly.type
_entity_poly.pdbx_seq_one_letter_code
_entity_poly.pdbx_strand_id
1 'polypeptide(L)'
;MPNFSDYQADTGWNNLVIQRALCEVDTEVLATAMGGLSEDVRNMFYRNMSRRTGDLCREAIASRGGATLRGSASQARIKAAQAVVLQLLHKYGEQAEGEEFQPDRGDIPEIRLDSPDAIIHTFRSLASYVRKNGFLPIEEVEDSIVDPVMRKGIQSRVDGWSPLLTRSILERYKASALRSFETRLDMILDGIDALASGDPPQLVEEKLRAHIHSF
;
A
#
# COMPACT_ATOMS: atom_id res chain seq x y z
N MET A 1 4.41 30.34 -8.22
CA MET A 1 4.89 29.18 -7.44
C MET A 1 3.69 28.30 -7.13
N PRO A 2 3.82 26.97 -7.21
CA PRO A 2 2.72 26.06 -6.90
C PRO A 2 2.24 26.26 -5.46
N ASN A 3 0.92 26.19 -5.25
CA ASN A 3 0.28 26.30 -3.94
C ASN A 3 -0.54 25.04 -3.65
N PHE A 4 -0.71 24.69 -2.37
CA PHE A 4 -1.57 23.58 -1.97
C PHE A 4 -3.03 23.77 -2.41
N SER A 5 -3.49 25.03 -2.46
CA SER A 5 -4.84 25.37 -2.91
C SER A 5 -5.12 24.91 -4.35
N ASP A 6 -4.09 24.76 -5.19
CA ASP A 6 -4.23 24.29 -6.58
C ASP A 6 -4.74 22.83 -6.62
N TYR A 7 -4.49 22.06 -5.55
CA TYR A 7 -4.84 20.63 -5.45
C TYR A 7 -6.05 20.35 -4.53
N GLN A 8 -6.67 21.39 -3.98
CA GLN A 8 -7.68 21.23 -2.91
C GLN A 8 -9.01 20.67 -3.41
N ALA A 9 -9.36 20.95 -4.66
CA ALA A 9 -10.61 20.45 -5.26
C ALA A 9 -10.65 18.92 -5.26
N ASP A 10 -11.81 18.33 -4.93
CA ASP A 10 -12.02 16.88 -4.97
C ASP A 10 -12.21 16.37 -6.39
N THR A 11 -11.13 16.43 -7.16
CA THR A 11 -11.05 15.88 -8.50
C THR A 11 -10.20 14.63 -8.45
N GLY A 12 -10.48 13.71 -9.37
CA GLY A 12 -9.67 12.52 -9.52
C GLY A 12 -8.21 12.75 -9.80
N TRP A 13 -7.93 13.73 -10.66
CA TRP A 13 -6.58 14.14 -10.98
C TRP A 13 -5.85 14.64 -9.71
N ASN A 14 -6.47 15.52 -8.92
CA ASN A 14 -5.88 15.99 -7.66
C ASN A 14 -5.63 14.84 -6.69
N ASN A 15 -6.63 13.97 -6.51
CA ASN A 15 -6.52 12.84 -5.60
C ASN A 15 -5.39 11.88 -6.02
N LEU A 16 -5.24 11.58 -7.32
CA LEU A 16 -4.14 10.77 -7.84
C LEU A 16 -2.77 11.41 -7.60
N VAL A 17 -2.64 12.70 -7.91
CA VAL A 17 -1.40 13.46 -7.71
C VAL A 17 -1.02 13.47 -6.23
N ILE A 18 -1.98 13.74 -5.35
CA ILE A 18 -1.79 13.72 -3.90
C ILE A 18 -1.36 12.32 -3.45
N GLN A 19 -2.06 11.25 -3.86
CA GLN A 19 -1.69 9.87 -3.49
C GLN A 19 -0.28 9.49 -3.97
N ARG A 20 0.12 9.88 -5.20
CA ARG A 20 1.48 9.68 -5.71
C ARG A 20 2.51 10.41 -4.86
N ALA A 21 2.26 11.69 -4.55
CA ALA A 21 3.14 12.50 -3.70
C ALA A 21 3.27 11.93 -2.29
N LEU A 22 2.15 11.55 -1.65
CA LEU A 22 2.12 10.99 -0.30
C LEU A 22 2.99 9.74 -0.13
N CYS A 23 3.16 8.96 -1.20
CA CYS A 23 3.99 7.75 -1.14
C CYS A 23 5.49 7.99 -1.24
N GLU A 24 5.92 9.20 -1.63
CA GLU A 24 7.33 9.61 -1.63
C GLU A 24 7.69 10.44 -0.39
N VAL A 25 6.72 10.83 0.45
CA VAL A 25 6.94 11.63 1.66
C VAL A 25 6.96 10.75 2.90
N ASP A 26 7.97 10.93 3.74
CA ASP A 26 8.01 10.31 5.06
C ASP A 26 6.94 10.89 6.01
N THR A 27 6.33 10.03 6.83
CA THR A 27 5.25 10.40 7.75
C THR A 27 5.62 11.57 8.68
N GLU A 28 6.87 11.66 9.15
CA GLU A 28 7.33 12.74 10.00
C GLU A 28 7.41 14.08 9.26
N VAL A 29 7.91 14.05 8.02
CA VAL A 29 7.99 15.24 7.14
C VAL A 29 6.58 15.70 6.80
N LEU A 30 5.69 14.77 6.48
CA LEU A 30 4.30 15.05 6.15
C LEU A 30 3.54 15.65 7.34
N ALA A 31 3.64 15.04 8.52
CA ALA A 31 3.03 15.57 9.75
C ALA A 31 3.56 16.97 10.08
N THR A 32 4.86 17.21 9.87
CA THR A 32 5.48 18.54 10.03
C THR A 32 4.91 19.56 9.03
N ALA A 33 4.76 19.19 7.77
CA ALA A 33 4.18 20.06 6.74
C ALA A 33 2.71 20.40 7.06
N MET A 34 1.92 19.38 7.40
CA MET A 34 0.49 19.49 7.70
C MET A 34 0.20 20.29 8.97
N GLY A 35 1.06 20.22 9.99
CA GLY A 35 0.89 20.96 11.23
C GLY A 35 0.84 22.49 11.06
N GLY A 36 1.36 23.02 9.95
CA GLY A 36 1.32 24.44 9.60
C GLY A 36 0.24 24.85 8.60
N LEU A 37 -0.65 23.93 8.20
CA LEU A 37 -1.68 24.17 7.18
C LEU A 37 -3.06 24.42 7.82
N SER A 38 -3.92 25.13 7.09
CA SER A 38 -5.34 25.26 7.45
C SER A 38 -6.02 23.88 7.48
N GLU A 39 -7.16 23.80 8.17
CA GLU A 39 -7.92 22.55 8.28
C GLU A 39 -8.36 22.05 6.89
N ASP A 40 -8.85 22.94 6.03
CA ASP A 40 -9.32 22.57 4.69
C ASP A 40 -8.21 21.98 3.82
N VAL A 41 -7.00 22.56 3.90
CA VAL A 41 -5.84 22.04 3.14
C VAL A 41 -5.32 20.74 3.77
N ARG A 42 -5.43 20.57 5.09
CA ARG A 42 -5.15 19.25 5.71
C ARG A 42 -6.14 18.18 5.25
N ASN A 43 -7.41 18.54 5.09
CA ASN A 43 -8.46 17.61 4.71
C ASN A 43 -8.27 17.00 3.31
N MET A 44 -7.69 17.75 2.35
CA MET A 44 -7.35 17.16 1.04
C MET A 44 -6.31 16.04 1.15
N PHE A 45 -5.37 16.13 2.10
CA PHE A 45 -4.40 15.06 2.36
C PHE A 45 -5.05 13.88 3.06
N TYR A 46 -5.85 14.10 4.10
CA TYR A 46 -6.52 13.03 4.84
C TYR A 46 -7.48 12.21 3.97
N ARG A 47 -8.20 12.85 3.05
CA ARG A 47 -9.08 12.14 2.10
C ARG A 47 -8.31 11.22 1.14
N ASN A 48 -7.01 11.45 0.98
CA ASN A 48 -6.13 10.71 0.09
C ASN A 48 -5.18 9.75 0.82
N MET A 49 -5.43 9.49 2.11
CA MET A 49 -4.71 8.52 2.92
C MET A 49 -5.61 7.33 3.26
N SER A 50 -4.99 6.19 3.52
CA SER A 50 -5.66 5.12 4.27
C SER A 50 -6.10 5.63 5.64
N ARG A 51 -7.14 5.00 6.21
CA ARG A 51 -7.62 5.35 7.56
C ARG A 51 -6.48 5.31 8.57
N ARG A 52 -5.68 4.24 8.48
CA ARG A 52 -4.52 3.97 9.34
C ARG A 52 -3.44 5.05 9.23
N THR A 53 -3.01 5.41 8.02
CA THR A 53 -2.00 6.46 7.81
C THR A 53 -2.52 7.83 8.24
N GLY A 54 -3.80 8.11 8.00
CA GLY A 54 -4.46 9.33 8.46
C GLY A 54 -4.47 9.47 9.99
N ASP A 55 -4.77 8.38 10.72
CA ASP A 55 -4.76 8.36 12.18
C ASP A 55 -3.36 8.60 12.74
N LEU A 56 -2.33 7.92 12.21
CA LEU A 56 -0.94 8.15 12.60
C LEU A 56 -0.50 9.61 12.38
N CYS A 57 -0.87 10.21 11.26
CA CYS A 57 -0.58 11.62 11.00
C CYS A 57 -1.29 12.56 11.99
N ARG A 58 -2.55 12.28 12.33
CA ARG A 58 -3.31 13.06 13.33
C ARG A 58 -2.64 13.00 14.71
N GLU A 59 -2.27 11.80 15.15
CA GLU A 59 -1.57 11.59 16.41
C GLU A 59 -0.20 12.29 16.43
N ALA A 60 0.57 12.18 15.34
CA ALA A 60 1.87 12.84 15.19
C ALA A 60 1.77 14.38 15.20
N ILE A 61 0.69 14.96 14.69
CA ILE A 61 0.44 16.40 14.75
C ILE A 61 0.01 16.81 16.16
N ALA A 62 -0.88 16.04 16.79
CA ALA A 62 -1.40 16.32 18.13
C ALA A 62 -0.29 16.27 19.19
N SER A 63 0.58 15.25 19.13
CA SER A 63 1.70 15.08 20.06
C SER A 63 2.73 16.21 20.01
N ARG A 64 2.83 16.91 18.88
CA ARG A 64 3.77 18.03 18.70
C ARG A 64 3.37 19.31 19.43
N GLY A 65 2.10 19.49 19.81
CA GLY A 65 1.62 20.62 20.64
C GLY A 65 1.82 22.04 20.07
N GLY A 66 0.96 22.97 20.47
CA GLY A 66 0.91 24.34 19.90
C GLY A 66 2.15 25.23 20.15
N ALA A 67 3.00 24.91 21.13
CA ALA A 67 4.21 25.69 21.43
C ALA A 67 5.38 25.34 20.49
N THR A 68 5.51 24.06 20.10
CA THR A 68 6.58 23.55 19.23
C THR A 68 6.41 24.02 17.78
N LEU A 69 5.24 24.53 17.38
CA LEU A 69 4.94 25.00 16.02
C LEU A 69 5.12 26.52 15.83
N ARG A 70 5.21 27.31 16.91
CA ARG A 70 5.22 28.79 16.83
C ARG A 70 6.61 29.43 16.80
N GLY A 71 7.66 28.72 17.25
CA GLY A 71 9.03 29.24 17.22
C GLY A 71 9.58 29.43 15.80
N SER A 72 10.49 30.39 15.60
CA SER A 72 11.09 30.68 14.28
C SER A 72 11.77 29.47 13.63
N ALA A 73 12.50 28.68 14.42
CA ALA A 73 13.11 27.42 13.99
C ALA A 73 12.08 26.35 13.58
N SER A 74 10.88 26.40 14.16
CA SER A 74 9.79 25.50 13.81
C SER A 74 9.07 25.95 12.54
N GLN A 75 8.85 27.26 12.37
CA GLN A 75 8.31 27.81 11.13
C GLN A 75 9.23 27.53 9.94
N ALA A 76 10.56 27.59 10.11
CA ALA A 76 11.52 27.24 9.08
C ALA A 76 11.42 25.76 8.67
N ARG A 77 11.31 24.84 9.65
CA ARG A 77 11.10 23.40 9.41
C ARG A 77 9.79 23.11 8.70
N ILE A 78 8.69 23.75 9.12
CA ILE A 78 7.38 23.65 8.49
C ILE A 78 7.46 24.09 7.02
N LYS A 79 8.04 25.26 6.74
CA LYS A 79 8.20 25.76 5.37
C LYS A 79 9.05 24.82 4.51
N ALA A 80 10.13 24.27 5.05
CA ALA A 80 10.97 23.31 4.35
C ALA A 80 10.20 22.02 4.02
N ALA A 81 9.47 21.47 4.99
CA ALA A 81 8.62 20.29 4.79
C ALA A 81 7.51 20.56 3.76
N GLN A 82 6.83 21.72 3.85
CA GLN A 82 5.83 22.14 2.88
C GLN A 82 6.40 22.29 1.47
N ALA A 83 7.62 22.82 1.33
CA ALA A 83 8.29 22.94 0.04
C ALA A 83 8.56 21.56 -0.58
N VAL A 84 8.98 20.58 0.21
CA VAL A 84 9.17 19.20 -0.28
C VAL A 84 7.85 18.60 -0.78
N VAL A 85 6.76 18.73 0.00
CA VAL A 85 5.45 18.20 -0.42
C VAL A 85 4.95 18.91 -1.68
N LEU A 86 5.07 20.23 -1.78
CA LEU A 86 4.68 20.99 -2.98
C LEU A 86 5.50 20.59 -4.22
N GLN A 87 6.80 20.35 -4.07
CA GLN A 87 7.65 19.88 -5.18
C GLN A 87 7.16 18.53 -5.70
N LEU A 88 6.76 17.62 -4.82
CA LEU A 88 6.24 16.31 -5.21
C LEU A 88 4.86 16.43 -5.86
N LEU A 89 3.95 17.22 -5.32
CA LEU A 89 2.65 17.49 -5.93
C LEU A 89 2.83 18.05 -7.34
N HIS A 90 3.73 19.02 -7.52
CA HIS A 90 4.01 19.60 -8.83
C HIS A 90 4.62 18.59 -9.82
N LYS A 91 5.66 17.85 -9.40
CA LYS A 91 6.29 16.77 -10.18
C LYS A 91 5.24 15.77 -10.69
N TYR A 92 4.33 15.35 -9.82
CA TYR A 92 3.31 14.37 -10.19
C TYR A 92 2.12 14.96 -10.94
N GLY A 93 1.83 16.24 -10.74
CA GLY A 93 0.86 16.98 -11.53
C GLY A 93 1.27 17.02 -13.00
N GLU A 94 2.51 17.42 -13.29
CA GLU A 94 3.05 17.45 -14.66
C GLU A 94 3.04 16.05 -15.31
N GLN A 95 3.37 15.01 -14.54
CA GLN A 95 3.34 13.63 -15.04
C GLN A 95 1.94 13.07 -15.31
N ALA A 96 0.91 13.65 -14.69
CA ALA A 96 -0.47 13.23 -14.83
C ALA A 96 -1.24 14.09 -15.85
N GLU A 97 -0.62 15.10 -16.47
CA GLU A 97 -1.25 15.92 -17.51
C GLU A 97 -1.67 15.04 -18.72
N GLY A 98 -2.95 15.12 -19.10
CA GLY A 98 -3.53 14.32 -20.18
C GLY A 98 -4.18 13.00 -19.76
N GLU A 99 -4.17 12.65 -18.47
CA GLU A 99 -4.98 11.54 -17.94
C GLU A 99 -6.47 11.97 -17.86
N GLU A 100 -7.33 11.49 -18.77
CA GLU A 100 -8.78 11.71 -18.72
C GLU A 100 -9.41 11.01 -17.51
N PHE A 101 -9.96 11.79 -16.58
CA PHE A 101 -10.59 11.28 -15.37
C PHE A 101 -12.12 11.33 -15.47
N GLN A 102 -12.75 10.16 -15.41
CA GLN A 102 -14.20 10.03 -15.25
C GLN A 102 -14.50 9.61 -13.81
N PRO A 103 -15.37 10.31 -13.07
CA PRO A 103 -15.72 10.01 -11.68
C PRO A 103 -16.58 8.75 -11.52
N ASP A 104 -16.66 7.90 -12.54
CA ASP A 104 -17.39 6.65 -12.48
C ASP A 104 -16.63 5.66 -11.60
N ARG A 105 -17.05 5.63 -10.32
CA ARG A 105 -16.68 4.63 -9.32
C ARG A 105 -17.31 3.29 -9.65
N GLY A 106 -17.16 2.83 -10.88
CA GLY A 106 -17.62 1.52 -11.32
C GLY A 106 -17.12 0.42 -10.39
N ASP A 107 -17.60 -0.80 -10.56
CA ASP A 107 -17.27 -1.86 -9.63
C ASP A 107 -15.75 -2.13 -9.57
N ILE A 108 -15.24 -2.39 -8.36
CA ILE A 108 -13.85 -2.80 -8.19
C ILE A 108 -13.66 -4.10 -8.98
N PRO A 109 -12.66 -4.18 -9.88
CA PRO A 109 -12.45 -5.37 -10.70
C PRO A 109 -12.29 -6.64 -9.85
N GLU A 110 -12.86 -7.74 -10.34
CA GLU A 110 -12.62 -9.06 -9.75
C GLU A 110 -11.12 -9.39 -9.77
N ILE A 111 -10.59 -9.87 -8.65
CA ILE A 111 -9.18 -10.22 -8.49
C ILE A 111 -9.02 -11.73 -8.69
N ARG A 112 -8.39 -12.12 -9.81
CA ARG A 112 -8.10 -13.52 -10.14
C ARG A 112 -6.62 -13.74 -10.43
N LEU A 113 -6.04 -14.71 -9.74
CA LEU A 113 -4.59 -15.00 -9.77
C LEU A 113 -4.28 -16.49 -10.07
N ASP A 114 -5.27 -17.22 -10.57
CA ASP A 114 -5.23 -18.67 -10.81
C ASP A 114 -4.47 -19.06 -12.09
N SER A 115 -4.25 -18.13 -13.01
CA SER A 115 -3.48 -18.34 -14.25
C SER A 115 -2.72 -17.08 -14.68
N PRO A 116 -1.68 -17.21 -15.53
CA PRO A 116 -0.99 -16.05 -16.10
C PRO A 116 -1.93 -15.06 -16.79
N ASP A 117 -2.89 -15.55 -17.59
CA ASP A 117 -3.88 -14.71 -18.27
C ASP A 117 -4.81 -13.99 -17.29
N ALA A 118 -5.25 -14.67 -16.23
CA ALA A 118 -6.06 -14.07 -15.17
C ALA A 118 -5.30 -12.97 -14.43
N ILE A 119 -4.01 -13.17 -14.14
CA ILE A 119 -3.15 -12.16 -13.51
C ILE A 119 -3.02 -10.93 -14.42
N ILE A 120 -2.74 -11.14 -15.72
CA ILE A 120 -2.63 -10.04 -16.70
C ILE A 120 -3.94 -9.26 -16.77
N HIS A 121 -5.08 -9.96 -16.85
CA HIS A 121 -6.40 -9.34 -16.88
C HIS A 121 -6.66 -8.52 -15.62
N THR A 122 -6.40 -9.10 -14.44
CA THR A 122 -6.58 -8.46 -13.13
C THR A 122 -5.79 -7.15 -13.06
N PHE A 123 -4.49 -7.17 -13.35
CA PHE A 123 -3.66 -5.95 -13.25
C PHE A 123 -4.01 -4.91 -14.32
N ARG A 124 -4.43 -5.32 -15.52
CA ARG A 124 -4.93 -4.38 -16.54
C ARG A 124 -6.20 -3.67 -16.07
N SER A 125 -7.17 -4.42 -15.54
CA SER A 125 -8.44 -3.88 -15.07
C SER A 125 -8.24 -2.99 -13.84
N LEU A 126 -7.42 -3.41 -12.88
CA LEU A 126 -7.03 -2.59 -11.73
C LEU A 126 -6.30 -1.31 -12.17
N ALA A 127 -5.37 -1.38 -13.13
CA ALA A 127 -4.69 -0.19 -13.63
C ALA A 127 -5.65 0.81 -14.27
N SER A 128 -6.64 0.33 -15.05
CA SER A 128 -7.68 1.18 -15.61
C SER A 128 -8.55 1.80 -14.51
N TYR A 129 -8.94 1.00 -13.52
CA TYR A 129 -9.71 1.46 -12.37
C TYR A 129 -8.96 2.53 -11.55
N VAL A 130 -7.69 2.28 -11.21
CA VAL A 130 -6.85 3.23 -10.44
C VAL A 130 -6.66 4.55 -11.17
N ARG A 131 -6.48 4.52 -12.50
CA ARG A 131 -6.40 5.76 -13.30
C ARG A 131 -7.68 6.59 -13.21
N LYS A 132 -8.84 5.92 -13.16
CA LYS A 132 -10.16 6.55 -13.11
C LYS A 132 -10.69 6.85 -11.71
N ASN A 133 -10.14 6.26 -10.66
CA ASN A 133 -10.71 6.35 -9.30
C ASN A 133 -9.68 6.66 -8.22
N GLY A 134 -8.39 6.68 -8.55
CA GLY A 134 -7.30 6.66 -7.56
C GLY A 134 -7.09 5.25 -6.99
N PHE A 135 -6.06 5.09 -6.16
CA PHE A 135 -5.69 3.80 -5.59
C PHE A 135 -6.46 3.47 -4.31
N LEU A 136 -6.85 4.49 -3.54
CA LEU A 136 -7.46 4.32 -2.22
C LEU A 136 -8.73 3.44 -2.19
N PRO A 137 -9.65 3.50 -3.18
CA PRO A 137 -10.85 2.65 -3.15
C PRO A 137 -10.54 1.14 -3.15
N ILE A 138 -9.34 0.72 -3.56
CA ILE A 138 -8.91 -0.68 -3.52
C ILE A 138 -8.75 -1.20 -2.08
N GLU A 139 -8.65 -0.32 -1.08
CA GLU A 139 -8.65 -0.70 0.34
C GLU A 139 -9.91 -1.52 0.70
N GLU A 140 -11.05 -1.28 0.04
CA GLU A 140 -12.33 -1.96 0.34
C GLU A 140 -12.31 -3.46 0.03
N VAL A 141 -11.47 -3.90 -0.90
CA VAL A 141 -11.36 -5.33 -1.26
C VAL A 141 -10.20 -6.04 -0.58
N GLU A 142 -9.38 -5.33 0.20
CA GLU A 142 -8.17 -5.87 0.85
C GLU A 142 -8.46 -7.17 1.61
N ASP A 143 -9.51 -7.18 2.43
CA ASP A 143 -9.89 -8.31 3.28
C ASP A 143 -10.32 -9.55 2.45
N SER A 144 -10.85 -9.34 1.24
CA SER A 144 -11.32 -10.40 0.36
C SER A 144 -10.19 -11.08 -0.45
N ILE A 145 -9.01 -10.45 -0.55
CA ILE A 145 -7.91 -10.97 -1.35
C ILE A 145 -7.26 -12.15 -0.63
N VAL A 146 -7.34 -13.35 -1.19
CA VAL A 146 -6.79 -14.56 -0.56
C VAL A 146 -5.27 -14.64 -0.67
N ASP A 147 -4.69 -14.22 -1.80
CA ASP A 147 -3.25 -14.34 -2.04
C ASP A 147 -2.44 -13.40 -1.12
N PRO A 148 -1.48 -13.92 -0.33
CA PRO A 148 -0.80 -13.14 0.69
C PRO A 148 0.15 -12.09 0.09
N VAL A 149 0.71 -12.33 -1.10
CA VAL A 149 1.58 -11.36 -1.78
C VAL A 149 0.73 -10.22 -2.33
N MET A 150 -0.38 -10.53 -2.99
CA MET A 150 -1.31 -9.53 -3.52
C MET A 150 -1.92 -8.67 -2.41
N ARG A 151 -2.46 -9.31 -1.36
CA ARG A 151 -3.05 -8.61 -0.21
C ARG A 151 -2.03 -7.66 0.40
N LYS A 152 -0.82 -8.16 0.70
CA LYS A 152 0.23 -7.32 1.29
C LYS A 152 0.69 -6.21 0.36
N GLY A 153 0.68 -6.43 -0.95
CA GLY A 153 1.06 -5.44 -1.97
C GLY A 153 0.10 -4.28 -2.03
N ILE A 154 -1.21 -4.57 -2.08
CA ILE A 154 -2.27 -3.55 -2.04
C ILE A 154 -2.20 -2.80 -0.72
N GLN A 155 -2.14 -3.49 0.42
CA GLN A 155 -2.04 -2.89 1.74
C GLN A 155 -0.86 -1.90 1.83
N SER A 156 0.34 -2.36 1.43
CA SER A 156 1.56 -1.53 1.50
C SER A 156 1.45 -0.28 0.64
N ARG A 157 0.76 -0.38 -0.51
CA ARG A 157 0.57 0.75 -1.41
C ARG A 157 -0.49 1.72 -0.89
N VAL A 158 -1.58 1.22 -0.33
CA VAL A 158 -2.62 2.02 0.36
C VAL A 158 -2.01 2.77 1.56
N ASP A 159 -1.13 2.13 2.32
CA ASP A 159 -0.47 2.72 3.48
C ASP A 159 0.63 3.73 3.12
N GLY A 160 0.93 3.90 1.82
CA GLY A 160 1.90 4.89 1.33
C GLY A 160 3.36 4.47 1.47
N TRP A 161 3.65 3.17 1.61
CA TRP A 161 5.04 2.71 1.73
C TRP A 161 5.82 2.91 0.43
N SER A 162 7.13 3.13 0.57
CA SER A 162 8.00 3.32 -0.60
C SER A 162 8.01 2.08 -1.51
N PRO A 163 8.16 2.23 -2.83
CA PRO A 163 8.18 1.10 -3.76
C PRO A 163 9.29 0.07 -3.44
N LEU A 164 10.46 0.53 -3.01
CA LEU A 164 11.59 -0.34 -2.65
C LEU A 164 11.29 -1.16 -1.38
N LEU A 165 10.76 -0.52 -0.33
CA LEU A 165 10.39 -1.21 0.90
C LEU A 165 9.28 -2.23 0.63
N THR A 166 8.25 -1.80 -0.09
CA THR A 166 7.14 -2.66 -0.54
C THR A 166 7.70 -3.87 -1.26
N ARG A 167 8.56 -3.68 -2.28
CA ARG A 167 9.16 -4.80 -3.01
C ARG A 167 9.93 -5.74 -2.09
N SER A 168 10.76 -5.23 -1.19
CA SER A 168 11.55 -6.07 -0.27
C SER A 168 10.67 -6.94 0.62
N ILE A 169 9.51 -6.43 1.04
CA ILE A 169 8.54 -7.15 1.87
C ILE A 169 7.85 -8.22 1.04
N LEU A 170 7.35 -7.85 -0.16
CA LEU A 170 6.70 -8.80 -1.06
C LEU A 170 7.62 -9.94 -1.48
N GLU A 171 8.92 -9.68 -1.68
CA GLU A 171 9.91 -10.73 -1.94
C GLU A 171 10.03 -11.71 -0.77
N ARG A 172 9.96 -11.25 0.48
CA ARG A 172 9.94 -12.14 1.66
C ARG A 172 8.67 -12.96 1.72
N TYR A 173 7.51 -12.37 1.43
CA TYR A 173 6.24 -13.09 1.37
C TYR A 173 6.25 -14.15 0.26
N LYS A 174 6.74 -13.80 -0.93
CA LYS A 174 6.93 -14.74 -2.04
C LYS A 174 7.84 -15.90 -1.65
N ALA A 175 9.00 -15.62 -1.06
CA ALA A 175 9.94 -16.65 -0.61
C ALA A 175 9.30 -17.56 0.46
N SER A 176 8.53 -16.98 1.39
CA SER A 176 7.80 -17.75 2.39
C SER A 176 6.72 -18.65 1.78
N ALA A 177 5.96 -18.15 0.80
CA ALA A 177 4.93 -18.91 0.10
C ALA A 177 5.54 -20.07 -0.71
N LEU A 178 6.66 -19.82 -1.41
CA LEU A 178 7.38 -20.86 -2.14
C LEU A 178 7.89 -21.96 -1.21
N ARG A 179 8.50 -21.59 -0.07
CA ARG A 179 8.94 -22.56 0.95
C ARG A 179 7.78 -23.38 1.48
N SER A 180 6.66 -22.75 1.84
CA SER A 180 5.49 -23.48 2.33
C SER A 180 4.92 -24.44 1.27
N PHE A 181 4.95 -24.04 0.00
CA PHE A 181 4.52 -24.89 -1.10
C PHE A 181 5.47 -26.08 -1.30
N GLU A 182 6.77 -25.86 -1.26
CA GLU A 182 7.82 -26.89 -1.34
C GLU A 182 7.69 -27.90 -0.21
N THR A 183 7.64 -27.44 1.06
CA THR A 183 7.42 -28.32 2.22
C THR A 183 6.15 -29.15 2.08
N ARG A 184 5.05 -28.57 1.57
CA ARG A 184 3.81 -29.32 1.32
C ARG A 184 3.99 -30.40 0.25
N LEU A 185 4.74 -30.13 -0.81
CA LEU A 185 5.03 -31.13 -1.84
C LEU A 185 5.92 -32.24 -1.27
N ASP A 186 6.94 -31.90 -0.49
CA ASP A 186 7.81 -32.88 0.17
C ASP A 186 7.02 -33.79 1.12
N MET A 187 6.11 -33.23 1.92
CA MET A 187 5.17 -34.00 2.73
C MET A 187 4.32 -34.96 1.90
N ILE A 188 3.86 -34.55 0.71
CA ILE A 188 3.08 -35.41 -0.18
C ILE A 188 3.96 -36.54 -0.73
N LEU A 189 5.19 -36.24 -1.15
CA LEU A 189 6.14 -37.23 -1.66
C LEU A 189 6.48 -38.27 -0.60
N ASP A 190 6.87 -37.84 0.60
CA ASP A 190 7.16 -38.73 1.73
C ASP A 190 5.95 -39.57 2.13
N GLY A 191 4.74 -38.99 2.05
CA GLY A 191 3.49 -39.71 2.28
C GLY A 191 3.27 -40.83 1.27
N ILE A 192 3.56 -40.59 -0.02
CA ILE A 192 3.47 -41.60 -1.08
C ILE A 192 4.51 -42.70 -0.86
N ASP A 193 5.75 -42.35 -0.53
CA ASP A 193 6.83 -43.31 -0.27
C ASP A 193 6.52 -44.20 0.94
N ALA A 194 5.94 -43.63 1.99
CA ALA A 194 5.52 -44.36 3.18
C ALA A 194 4.39 -45.36 2.86
N LEU A 195 3.42 -44.98 2.02
CA LEU A 195 2.37 -45.87 1.54
C LEU A 195 2.94 -47.03 0.71
N ALA A 196 3.87 -46.73 -0.21
CA ALA A 196 4.53 -47.75 -1.02
C ALA A 196 5.35 -48.74 -0.18
N SER A 197 5.94 -48.28 0.92
CA SER A 197 6.72 -49.09 1.85
C SER A 197 5.86 -49.90 2.83
N GLY A 198 4.55 -49.63 2.91
CA GLY A 198 3.64 -50.28 3.86
C GLY A 198 3.84 -49.83 5.30
N ASP A 199 4.27 -48.58 5.53
CA ASP A 199 4.49 -48.04 6.87
C ASP A 199 3.19 -48.02 7.70
N PRO A 200 3.24 -48.33 9.01
CA PRO A 200 2.08 -48.23 9.87
C PRO A 200 1.64 -46.76 10.04
N PRO A 201 0.33 -46.49 10.23
CA PRO A 201 -0.20 -45.11 10.24
C PRO A 201 0.50 -44.13 11.21
N GLN A 202 0.93 -44.61 12.37
CA GLN A 202 1.64 -43.79 13.37
C GLN A 202 3.01 -43.33 12.87
N LEU A 203 3.73 -44.19 12.14
CA LEU A 203 5.02 -43.84 11.55
C LEU A 203 4.86 -42.86 10.39
N VAL A 204 3.81 -43.02 9.57
CA VAL A 204 3.46 -42.04 8.53
C VAL A 204 3.21 -40.68 9.15
N GLU A 205 2.39 -40.59 10.21
CA GLU A 205 2.12 -39.32 10.90
C GLU A 205 3.41 -38.69 11.47
N GLU A 206 4.28 -39.47 12.10
CA GLU A 206 5.54 -38.98 12.66
C GLU A 206 6.46 -38.40 11.57
N LYS A 207 6.63 -39.11 10.44
CA LYS A 207 7.40 -38.64 9.28
C LYS A 207 6.84 -37.33 8.73
N LEU A 208 5.52 -37.25 8.54
CA LEU A 208 4.88 -36.04 7.99
C LEU A 208 4.92 -34.86 8.97
N ARG A 209 4.82 -35.10 10.29
CA ARG A 209 4.93 -34.05 11.30
C ARG A 209 6.32 -33.42 11.37
N ALA A 210 7.37 -34.15 11.02
CA ALA A 210 8.74 -33.64 11.02
C ALA A 210 8.87 -32.37 10.15
N HIS A 211 8.19 -32.34 9.00
CA HIS A 211 8.16 -31.19 8.08
C HIS A 211 7.57 -29.90 8.66
N ILE A 212 6.68 -30.02 9.65
CA ILE A 212 6.04 -28.86 10.29
C ILE A 212 6.98 -28.21 11.31
N HIS A 213 7.90 -28.99 11.90
CA HIS A 213 8.77 -28.56 13.00
C HIS A 213 10.19 -28.20 12.55
N SER A 214 10.51 -28.38 11.26
CA SER A 214 11.81 -28.00 10.67
C SER A 214 11.96 -26.49 10.37
N PHE A 215 11.14 -25.63 10.99
CA PHE A 215 11.15 -24.17 10.84
C PHE A 215 11.73 -23.45 12.05
#